data_AF-A0A7X7Q950-F1
#
_entry.id   AF-A0A7X7Q950-F1
#
_cell.length_a   1.000
_cell.length_b   1.000
_cell.length_c   1.000
_cell.angle_alpha   90.00
_cell.angle_beta   90.00
_cell.angle_gamma   90.00
#
_symmetry.space_group_name_H-M   'P 1'
#
loop_
_entity.id
_entity.type
_entity.pdbx_description
1 polymer ?
#
loop_
_entity_poly.entity_id
_entity_poly.type
_entity_poly.pdbx_seq_one_letter_code
_entity_poly.pdbx_strand_id
1 'polypeptide(L)'
;MPTRRYALTAGILYFVTHITSVVAADLYLPTLADPMAAAGTQDAAVHVGAMLEVVLAAAIIGTSVALYPVLKRLAPGMALAYVALRLLEATVVLTGVVAILGVLGAGEFAPVFASLNAMAFTVGPGLICPINTVVIAIVLWRTGLVARWIPALGLVGAPVVFASNVAIMTGVYEQTHPLALVAAVPIFAWEISLAVTLVARGFRPLPASAEFDVVGDRGALTAAVDEVGAIDGDLAGVLAQRGEDRVGVVAER
;
A
#
# COMPACT_ATOMS: atom_id res chain seq x y z
N MET A 1 -3.09 -4.62 -23.84
CA MET A 1 -2.22 -3.46 -23.48
C MET A 1 -0.83 -3.99 -23.20
N PRO A 2 0.25 -3.33 -23.65
CA PRO A 2 1.60 -3.75 -23.33
C PRO A 2 1.86 -3.52 -21.83
N THR A 3 1.65 -4.57 -21.04
CA THR A 3 1.85 -4.58 -19.58
C THR A 3 3.33 -4.53 -19.18
N ARG A 4 4.24 -4.76 -20.14
CA ARG A 4 5.69 -4.78 -19.90
C ARG A 4 6.24 -3.46 -19.38
N ARG A 5 5.76 -2.32 -19.90
CA ARG A 5 6.20 -1.00 -19.42
C ARG A 5 5.82 -0.77 -17.95
N TYR A 6 4.60 -1.14 -17.57
CA TYR A 6 4.13 -1.02 -16.19
C TYR A 6 4.92 -1.92 -15.23
N ALA A 7 5.20 -3.16 -15.65
CA ALA A 7 6.05 -4.07 -14.89
C ALA A 7 7.46 -3.50 -14.72
N LEU A 8 8.09 -3.06 -15.81
CA LEU A 8 9.44 -2.50 -15.78
C LEU A 8 9.52 -1.27 -14.86
N THR A 9 8.60 -0.31 -15.01
CA THR A 9 8.55 0.88 -14.16
C THR A 9 8.36 0.50 -12.70
N ALA A 10 7.42 -0.38 -12.38
CA ALA A 10 7.19 -0.82 -11.01
C ALA A 10 8.43 -1.51 -10.42
N GLY A 11 9.07 -2.41 -11.18
CA GLY A 11 10.26 -3.13 -10.74
C GLY A 11 11.46 -2.21 -10.49
N ILE A 12 11.70 -1.22 -11.36
CA ILE A 12 12.73 -0.21 -11.14
C ILE A 12 12.44 0.59 -9.87
N LEU A 13 11.20 1.03 -9.68
CA LEU A 13 10.83 1.81 -8.51
C LEU A 13 11.00 1.02 -7.20
N TYR A 14 10.70 -0.28 -7.18
CA TYR A 14 11.02 -1.15 -6.02
C TYR A 14 12.53 -1.24 -5.73
N PHE A 15 13.39 -1.20 -6.76
CA PHE A 15 14.84 -1.13 -6.52
C PHE A 15 15.25 0.24 -5.97
N VAL A 16 14.69 1.31 -6.54
CA VAL A 16 14.93 2.67 -6.05
C VAL A 16 14.58 2.76 -4.58
N THR A 17 13.42 2.24 -4.14
CA THR A 17 13.04 2.29 -2.72
C THR A 17 14.08 1.62 -1.81
N HIS A 18 14.57 0.44 -2.18
CA HIS A 18 15.58 -0.26 -1.36
C HIS A 18 16.90 0.48 -1.30
N ILE A 19 17.40 0.90 -2.46
CA ILE A 19 18.72 1.53 -2.54
C ILE A 19 18.69 2.86 -1.79
N THR A 20 17.67 3.70 -2.02
CA THR A 20 17.60 5.01 -1.36
C THR A 20 17.37 4.87 0.14
N SER A 21 16.54 3.92 0.59
CA SER A 21 16.30 3.70 2.02
C SER A 21 17.55 3.22 2.76
N VAL A 22 18.27 2.22 2.23
CA VAL A 22 19.49 1.69 2.88
C VAL A 22 20.59 2.74 2.94
N VAL A 23 20.81 3.47 1.83
CA VAL A 23 21.84 4.52 1.79
C VAL A 23 21.47 5.69 2.69
N ALA A 24 20.20 6.10 2.74
CA ALA A 24 19.76 7.16 3.62
C ALA A 24 19.97 6.81 5.10
N ALA A 25 19.56 5.60 5.49
CA ALA A 25 19.73 5.11 6.86
C ALA A 25 21.20 5.16 7.30
N ASP A 26 22.12 4.71 6.46
CA ASP A 26 23.57 4.74 6.74
C ASP A 26 24.09 6.18 6.90
N LEU A 27 23.67 7.10 6.03
CA LEU A 27 24.14 8.49 6.01
C LEU A 27 23.76 9.28 7.28
N TYR A 28 22.54 9.09 7.81
CA TYR A 28 22.10 9.81 9.01
C TYR A 28 22.17 8.98 10.30
N LEU A 29 22.65 7.73 10.26
CA LEU A 29 22.80 6.87 11.44
C LEU A 29 23.65 7.53 12.55
N PRO A 30 24.80 8.18 12.26
CA PRO A 30 25.59 8.84 13.31
C PRO A 30 24.83 9.99 13.98
N THR A 31 24.00 10.71 13.21
CA THR A 31 23.15 11.79 13.71
C THR A 31 22.06 11.29 14.64
N LEU A 32 21.47 10.12 14.35
CA LEU A 32 20.50 9.49 15.25
C LEU A 32 21.14 8.91 16.51
N ALA A 33 22.42 8.51 16.43
CA ALA A 33 23.17 7.98 17.58
C ALA A 33 23.58 9.07 18.58
N ASP A 34 23.90 10.28 18.11
CA ASP A 34 24.14 11.46 18.96
C ASP A 34 23.47 12.72 18.40
N PRO A 35 22.14 12.88 18.63
CA PRO A 35 21.38 14.01 18.11
C PRO A 35 21.85 15.36 18.64
N MET A 36 22.39 15.39 19.87
CA MET A 36 22.87 16.63 20.49
C MET A 36 24.17 17.11 19.87
N ALA A 37 25.09 16.20 19.53
CA ALA A 37 26.30 16.56 18.80
C ALA A 37 26.01 17.05 17.37
N ALA A 38 24.95 16.54 16.75
CA ALA A 38 24.53 16.95 15.40
C ALA A 38 23.76 18.29 15.37
N ALA A 39 23.21 18.74 16.51
CA ALA A 39 22.42 19.95 16.60
C ALA A 39 23.23 21.20 16.18
N GLY A 40 22.67 22.00 15.27
CA GLY A 40 23.31 23.22 14.75
C GLY A 40 24.43 22.97 13.73
N THR A 41 24.72 21.71 13.38
CA THR A 41 25.70 21.38 12.34
C THR A 41 25.10 21.51 10.93
N GLN A 42 25.97 21.63 9.91
CA GLN A 42 25.58 21.58 8.50
C GLN A 42 26.03 20.26 7.87
N ASP A 43 25.65 19.14 8.46
CA ASP A 43 26.07 17.82 7.98
C ASP A 43 25.46 17.51 6.59
N ALA A 44 26.32 17.52 5.58
CA ALA A 44 25.92 17.21 4.20
C ALA A 44 25.39 15.78 4.04
N ALA A 45 25.86 14.82 4.85
CA ALA A 45 25.40 13.44 4.79
C ALA A 45 23.91 13.35 5.16
N VAL A 46 23.49 14.06 6.20
CA VAL A 46 22.08 14.14 6.62
C VAL A 46 21.20 14.76 5.54
N HIS A 47 21.65 15.83 4.90
CA HIS A 47 20.90 16.47 3.81
C HIS A 47 20.75 15.54 2.60
N VAL A 48 21.81 14.82 2.23
CA VAL A 48 21.74 13.81 1.15
C VAL A 48 20.81 12.67 1.55
N GLY A 49 20.92 12.15 2.77
CA GLY A 49 20.02 11.11 3.28
C GLY A 49 18.55 11.54 3.26
N ALA A 50 18.25 12.76 3.71
CA ALA A 50 16.91 13.34 3.65
C ALA A 50 16.39 13.44 2.20
N MET A 51 17.23 13.83 1.22
CA MET A 51 16.83 13.85 -0.18
C MET A 51 16.58 12.45 -0.75
N LEU A 52 17.37 11.45 -0.35
CA LEU A 52 17.15 10.05 -0.72
C LEU A 52 15.81 9.51 -0.19
N GLU A 53 15.40 9.89 1.01
CA GLU A 53 14.08 9.57 1.59
C GLU A 53 12.93 10.28 0.84
N VAL A 54 13.15 11.48 0.30
CA VAL A 54 12.17 12.13 -0.59
C VAL A 54 12.01 11.34 -1.89
N VAL A 55 13.14 10.88 -2.47
CA VAL A 55 13.11 9.99 -3.65
C VAL A 55 12.45 8.67 -3.32
N LEU A 56 12.69 8.11 -2.12
CA LEU A 56 12.02 6.92 -1.60
C LEU A 56 10.49 7.12 -1.61
N ALA A 57 10.01 8.20 -0.98
CA ALA A 57 8.58 8.50 -0.89
C ALA A 57 7.94 8.65 -2.28
N ALA A 58 8.62 9.33 -3.22
CA ALA A 58 8.16 9.45 -4.60
C ALA A 58 8.12 8.08 -5.30
N ALA A 59 9.11 7.21 -5.05
CA ALA A 59 9.14 5.86 -5.59
C ALA A 59 8.03 4.97 -5.01
N ILE A 60 7.74 5.07 -3.71
CA ILE A 60 6.60 4.38 -3.05
C ILE A 60 5.29 4.72 -3.77
N ILE A 61 4.99 6.01 -3.98
CA ILE A 61 3.80 6.45 -4.72
C ILE A 61 3.88 5.97 -6.17
N GLY A 62 5.03 6.11 -6.81
CA GLY A 62 5.25 5.69 -8.20
C GLY A 62 4.98 4.19 -8.42
N THR A 63 5.33 3.32 -7.47
CA THR A 63 5.04 1.87 -7.60
C THR A 63 3.53 1.62 -7.67
N SER A 64 2.74 2.33 -6.87
CA SER A 64 1.28 2.18 -6.87
C SER A 64 0.67 2.70 -8.17
N VAL A 65 1.13 3.85 -8.66
CA VAL A 65 0.71 4.43 -9.95
C VAL A 65 1.07 3.51 -11.11
N ALA A 66 2.28 2.94 -11.12
CA ALA A 66 2.72 2.03 -12.17
C ALA A 66 1.91 0.73 -12.20
N LEU A 67 1.54 0.20 -11.03
CA LEU A 67 0.79 -1.05 -10.91
C LEU A 67 -0.72 -0.87 -11.03
N TYR A 68 -1.25 0.33 -10.76
CA TYR A 68 -2.68 0.62 -10.74
C TYR A 68 -3.43 0.17 -12.02
N PRO A 69 -2.95 0.43 -13.25
CA PRO A 69 -3.64 0.00 -14.46
C PRO A 69 -3.79 -1.52 -14.59
N VAL A 70 -2.89 -2.29 -13.97
CA VAL A 70 -2.93 -3.75 -13.95
C VAL A 70 -3.84 -4.23 -12.82
N LEU A 71 -3.62 -3.74 -11.60
CA LEU A 71 -4.39 -4.15 -10.43
C LEU A 71 -5.87 -3.79 -10.55
N LYS A 72 -6.21 -2.61 -11.08
CA LYS A 72 -7.61 -2.18 -11.21
C LYS A 72 -8.45 -3.07 -12.12
N ARG A 73 -7.82 -3.82 -13.03
CA ARG A 73 -8.52 -4.74 -13.94
C ARG A 73 -8.80 -6.10 -13.29
N LEU A 74 -8.06 -6.43 -12.23
CA LEU A 74 -8.08 -7.74 -11.57
C LEU A 74 -8.80 -7.69 -10.22
N ALA A 75 -8.60 -6.60 -9.48
CA ALA A 75 -9.21 -6.39 -8.17
C ALA A 75 -9.32 -4.87 -7.91
N PRO A 76 -10.38 -4.19 -8.39
CA PRO A 76 -10.53 -2.74 -8.27
C PRO A 76 -10.42 -2.21 -6.83
N GLY A 77 -11.09 -2.85 -5.87
CA GLY A 77 -11.05 -2.46 -4.47
C GLY A 77 -9.64 -2.58 -3.86
N MET A 78 -8.94 -3.68 -4.15
CA MET A 78 -7.55 -3.87 -3.68
C MET A 78 -6.56 -2.93 -4.36
N ALA A 79 -6.81 -2.56 -5.62
CA ALA A 79 -6.00 -1.56 -6.33
C ALA A 79 -6.12 -0.18 -5.67
N LEU A 80 -7.33 0.22 -5.29
CA LEU A 80 -7.56 1.47 -4.56
C LEU A 80 -6.92 1.42 -3.17
N ALA A 81 -7.10 0.32 -2.43
CA ALA A 81 -6.46 0.11 -1.13
C ALA A 81 -4.94 0.23 -1.23
N TYR A 82 -4.32 -0.40 -2.23
CA TYR A 82 -2.87 -0.34 -2.46
C TYR A 82 -2.38 1.09 -2.74
N VAL A 83 -3.10 1.87 -3.56
CA VAL A 83 -2.75 3.27 -3.81
C VAL A 83 -2.88 4.12 -2.54
N ALA A 84 -3.97 3.96 -1.79
CA ALA A 84 -4.22 4.71 -0.55
C ALA A 84 -3.16 4.42 0.52
N LEU A 85 -2.85 3.14 0.74
CA LEU A 85 -1.85 2.72 1.71
C LEU A 85 -0.42 3.12 1.28
N ARG A 86 -0.09 3.12 -0.02
CA ARG A 86 1.20 3.62 -0.53
C ARG A 86 1.33 5.14 -0.34
N LEU A 87 0.25 5.89 -0.53
CA LEU A 87 0.23 7.32 -0.25
C LEU A 87 0.42 7.62 1.25
N LEU A 88 -0.27 6.86 2.11
CA LEU A 88 -0.14 6.96 3.55
C LEU A 88 1.29 6.65 4.01
N GLU A 89 1.88 5.55 3.52
CA GLU A 89 3.27 5.17 3.78
C GLU A 89 4.24 6.29 3.40
N ALA A 90 4.14 6.81 2.17
CA ALA A 90 5.00 7.89 1.69
C ALA A 90 4.87 9.17 2.54
N THR A 91 3.67 9.48 3.03
CA THR A 91 3.43 10.66 3.87
C THR A 91 4.10 10.49 5.24
N VAL A 92 4.03 9.30 5.83
CA VAL A 92 4.74 9.00 7.10
C VAL A 92 6.25 9.04 6.90
N VAL A 93 6.77 8.52 5.78
CA VAL A 93 8.21 8.63 5.43
C VAL A 93 8.63 10.09 5.34
N LEU A 94 7.87 10.95 4.65
CA LEU A 94 8.17 12.38 4.57
C LEU A 94 8.10 13.08 5.94
N THR A 95 7.27 12.59 6.85
CA THR A 95 7.28 13.07 8.26
C THR A 95 8.62 12.75 8.92
N GLY A 96 9.18 11.56 8.67
CA GLY A 96 10.53 11.18 9.09
C GLY A 96 11.63 12.08 8.48
N VAL A 97 11.47 12.52 7.23
CA VAL A 97 12.38 13.48 6.58
C VAL A 97 12.39 14.83 7.28
N VAL A 98 11.21 15.38 7.56
CA VAL A 98 11.11 16.63 8.32
C VAL A 98 11.73 16.45 9.70
N ALA A 99 11.53 15.28 10.31
CA ALA A 99 12.07 14.98 11.62
C ALA A 99 13.62 14.95 11.63
N ILE A 100 14.26 14.25 10.69
CA ILE A 100 15.74 14.19 10.66
C ILE A 100 16.38 15.55 10.35
N LEU A 101 15.76 16.37 9.49
CA LEU A 101 16.21 17.75 9.27
C LEU A 101 16.03 18.63 10.53
N GLY A 102 14.99 18.36 11.31
CA GLY A 102 14.77 19.01 12.60
C GLY A 102 15.88 18.72 13.62
N VAL A 103 16.55 17.57 13.56
CA VAL A 103 17.72 17.26 14.41
C VAL A 103 18.81 18.30 14.24
N LEU A 104 19.08 18.74 13.00
CA LEU A 104 20.09 19.76 12.73
C LEU A 104 19.62 21.17 13.10
N GLY A 105 18.33 21.47 12.91
CA GLY A 105 17.79 22.83 13.00
C GLY A 105 17.25 23.24 14.37
N ALA A 106 16.95 22.29 15.26
CA ALA A 106 16.15 22.54 16.46
C ALA A 106 16.95 22.69 17.77
N GLY A 107 18.28 22.72 17.71
CA GLY A 107 19.13 22.96 18.88
C GLY A 107 18.87 21.94 20.00
N GLU A 108 18.48 22.41 21.18
CA GLU A 108 18.18 21.57 22.35
C GLU A 108 17.04 20.55 22.13
N PHE A 109 16.17 20.77 21.14
CA PHE A 109 15.08 19.85 20.81
C PHE A 109 15.50 18.73 19.85
N ALA A 110 16.77 18.67 19.43
CA ALA A 110 17.27 17.64 18.52
C ALA A 110 16.91 16.19 18.92
N PRO A 111 16.96 15.78 20.21
CA PRO A 111 16.54 14.43 20.62
C PRO A 111 15.05 14.14 20.39
N VAL A 112 14.18 15.14 20.49
CA VAL A 112 12.74 15.00 20.21
C VAL A 112 12.53 14.69 18.73
N PHE A 113 13.25 15.40 17.87
CA PHE A 113 13.21 15.19 16.42
C PHE A 113 13.79 13.83 16.00
N ALA A 114 14.87 13.37 16.64
CA ALA A 114 15.40 12.02 16.43
C ALA A 114 14.37 10.95 16.84
N SER A 115 13.67 11.16 17.96
CA SER A 115 12.59 10.27 18.40
C SER A 115 11.40 10.26 17.43
N LEU A 116 11.02 11.43 16.90
CA LEU A 116 9.99 11.55 15.87
C LEU A 116 10.37 10.80 14.59
N ASN A 117 11.63 10.85 14.17
CA ASN A 117 12.13 10.10 13.02
C ASN A 117 12.01 8.58 13.26
N ALA A 118 12.44 8.08 14.42
CA ALA A 118 12.33 6.66 14.78
C ALA A 118 10.86 6.18 14.83
N MET A 119 9.96 6.99 15.40
CA MET A 119 8.52 6.70 15.40
C MET A 119 7.95 6.67 13.98
N ALA A 120 8.32 7.61 13.11
CA ALA A 120 7.90 7.63 11.72
C ALA A 120 8.38 6.37 10.97
N PHE A 121 9.61 5.92 11.21
CA PHE A 121 10.13 4.67 10.64
C PHE A 121 9.32 3.44 11.11
N THR A 122 9.02 3.36 12.41
CA THR A 122 8.22 2.27 12.97
C THR A 122 6.81 2.24 12.37
N VAL A 123 6.17 3.40 12.20
CA VAL A 123 4.80 3.48 11.68
C VAL A 123 4.74 3.27 10.17
N GLY A 124 5.55 3.97 9.38
CA GLY A 124 5.50 3.92 7.91
C GLY A 124 6.03 2.60 7.36
N PRO A 125 7.37 2.45 7.26
CA PRO A 125 8.00 1.20 6.89
C PRO A 125 7.63 0.00 7.78
N GLY A 126 7.50 0.21 9.10
CA GLY A 126 7.31 -0.91 10.04
C GLY A 126 5.88 -1.47 10.13
N LEU A 127 4.84 -0.63 10.00
CA LEU A 127 3.44 -1.07 10.16
C LEU A 127 2.61 -0.91 8.88
N ILE A 128 2.77 0.17 8.12
CA ILE A 128 1.98 0.41 6.91
C ILE A 128 2.50 -0.41 5.71
N CYS A 129 3.82 -0.46 5.49
CA CYS A 129 4.41 -1.23 4.38
C CYS A 129 4.03 -2.72 4.38
N PRO A 130 3.97 -3.42 5.53
CA PRO A 130 3.53 -4.81 5.57
C PRO A 130 2.06 -4.97 5.17
N ILE A 131 1.19 -4.04 5.55
CA ILE A 131 -0.23 -4.05 5.12
C ILE A 131 -0.30 -3.85 3.60
N ASN A 132 0.47 -2.89 3.05
CA ASN A 132 0.65 -2.70 1.61
C ASN A 132 1.04 -4.02 0.92
N THR A 133 2.02 -4.71 1.49
CA THR A 133 2.58 -5.97 0.99
C THR A 133 1.53 -7.08 0.96
N VAL A 134 0.74 -7.25 2.02
CA VAL A 134 -0.35 -8.24 2.05
C VAL A 134 -1.36 -7.95 0.95
N VAL A 135 -1.80 -6.70 0.79
CA VAL A 135 -2.79 -6.32 -0.24
C VAL A 135 -2.33 -6.73 -1.62
N ILE A 136 -1.11 -6.37 -2.01
CA ILE A 136 -0.58 -6.73 -3.33
C ILE A 136 -0.25 -8.23 -3.44
N ALA A 137 0.28 -8.85 -2.39
CA ALA A 137 0.64 -10.27 -2.41
C ALA A 137 -0.60 -11.17 -2.57
N ILE A 138 -1.74 -10.81 -1.96
CA ILE A 138 -3.02 -11.50 -2.19
C ILE A 138 -3.42 -11.44 -3.67
N VAL A 139 -3.35 -10.26 -4.30
CA VAL A 139 -3.70 -10.11 -5.72
C VAL A 139 -2.75 -10.94 -6.59
N LEU A 140 -1.43 -10.86 -6.35
CA LEU A 140 -0.43 -11.63 -7.09
C LEU A 140 -0.61 -13.15 -6.90
N TRP A 141 -0.96 -13.60 -5.69
CA TRP A 141 -1.23 -14.99 -5.37
C TRP A 141 -2.45 -15.53 -6.14
N ARG A 142 -3.56 -14.79 -6.11
CA ARG A 142 -4.82 -15.17 -6.78
C ARG A 142 -4.71 -15.15 -8.31
N THR A 143 -4.02 -14.16 -8.85
CA THR A 143 -3.95 -13.93 -10.31
C THR A 143 -2.83 -14.69 -11.00
N GLY A 144 -1.80 -15.13 -10.26
CA GLY A 144 -0.67 -15.84 -10.83
C GLY A 144 0.22 -14.98 -11.74
N LEU A 145 0.16 -13.64 -11.59
CA LEU A 145 0.94 -12.69 -12.38
C LEU A 145 2.46 -12.88 -12.25
N VAL A 146 2.92 -13.54 -11.19
CA VAL A 146 4.32 -13.90 -10.93
C VAL A 146 4.41 -15.34 -10.39
N ALA A 147 5.62 -15.87 -10.20
CA ALA A 147 5.82 -17.20 -9.61
C ALA A 147 5.26 -17.26 -8.18
N ARG A 148 4.47 -18.29 -7.83
CA ARG A 148 3.74 -18.37 -6.54
C ARG A 148 4.62 -18.25 -5.30
N TRP A 149 5.88 -18.67 -5.36
CA TRP A 149 6.80 -18.53 -4.23
C TRP A 149 7.05 -17.06 -3.88
N ILE A 150 6.95 -16.12 -4.83
CA ILE A 150 7.13 -14.68 -4.58
C ILE A 150 6.02 -14.15 -3.66
N PRO A 151 4.73 -14.15 -4.03
CA PRO A 151 3.68 -13.70 -3.13
C PRO A 151 3.59 -14.53 -1.83
N ALA A 152 4.04 -15.79 -1.81
CA ALA A 152 4.18 -16.53 -0.56
C ALA A 152 5.12 -15.84 0.44
N LEU A 153 6.29 -15.36 -0.03
CA LEU A 153 7.22 -14.59 0.80
C LEU A 153 6.56 -13.32 1.34
N GLY A 154 5.78 -12.61 0.52
CA GLY A 154 5.06 -11.41 0.97
C GLY A 154 3.98 -11.73 2.01
N LEU A 155 3.20 -12.80 1.80
CA LEU A 155 2.13 -13.22 2.71
C LEU A 155 2.65 -13.74 4.06
N VAL A 156 3.86 -14.29 4.10
CA VAL A 156 4.51 -14.73 5.35
C VAL A 156 5.31 -13.60 5.99
N GLY A 157 6.09 -12.88 5.18
CA GLY A 157 7.00 -11.85 5.63
C GLY A 157 6.30 -10.63 6.19
N ALA A 158 5.19 -10.20 5.57
CA ALA A 158 4.46 -9.04 6.06
C ALA A 158 3.90 -9.22 7.48
N PRO A 159 3.18 -10.30 7.83
CA PRO A 159 2.78 -10.54 9.21
C PRO A 159 3.95 -10.60 10.20
N VAL A 160 5.08 -11.22 9.80
CA VAL A 160 6.27 -11.35 10.65
C VAL A 160 6.87 -9.98 10.98
N VAL A 161 7.13 -9.15 9.97
CA VAL A 161 7.71 -7.82 10.18
C VAL A 161 6.72 -6.87 10.86
N PHE A 162 5.42 -7.01 10.58
CA PHE A 162 4.37 -6.25 11.27
C PHE A 162 4.35 -6.58 12.76
N ALA A 163 4.32 -7.86 13.12
CA ALA A 163 4.35 -8.30 14.52
C ALA A 163 5.64 -7.86 15.22
N SER A 164 6.78 -7.88 14.51
CA SER A 164 8.05 -7.36 15.01
C SER A 164 7.97 -5.86 15.34
N ASN A 165 7.40 -5.05 14.44
CA ASN A 165 7.25 -3.61 14.68
C ASN A 165 6.20 -3.27 15.73
N VAL A 166 5.15 -4.09 15.88
CA VAL A 166 4.24 -3.99 17.03
C VAL A 166 4.99 -4.26 18.35
N ALA A 167 5.86 -5.27 18.38
CA ALA A 167 6.68 -5.57 19.55
C ALA A 167 7.67 -4.44 19.89
N ILE A 168 8.25 -3.78 18.88
CA ILE A 168 9.07 -2.58 19.06
C ILE A 168 8.23 -1.44 19.64
N MET A 169 7.04 -1.20 19.07
CA MET A 169 6.14 -0.14 19.50
C MET A 169 5.63 -0.33 20.95
N THR A 170 5.47 -1.58 21.39
CA THR A 170 5.08 -1.90 22.78
C THR A 170 6.26 -2.06 23.74
N GLY A 171 7.49 -1.84 23.27
CA GLY A 171 8.70 -1.86 24.09
C GLY A 171 9.21 -3.24 24.48
N VAL A 172 8.84 -4.31 23.74
CA VAL A 172 9.37 -5.66 23.97
C VAL A 172 10.86 -5.74 23.66
N TYR A 173 11.30 -5.06 22.60
CA TYR A 173 12.70 -4.86 22.26
C TYR A 173 12.90 -3.61 21.41
N GLU A 174 14.14 -3.13 21.33
CA GLU A 174 14.51 -1.92 20.58
C GLU A 174 14.60 -2.18 19.06
N GLN A 175 14.42 -1.13 18.26
CA GLN A 175 14.49 -1.21 16.80
C GLN A 175 15.83 -1.74 16.26
N THR A 176 16.92 -1.56 17.01
CA THR A 176 18.28 -2.05 16.69
C THR A 176 18.49 -3.52 17.03
N HIS A 177 17.53 -4.18 17.69
CA HIS A 177 17.67 -5.56 18.12
C HIS A 177 17.80 -6.52 16.93
N PRO A 178 18.71 -7.53 16.96
CA PRO A 178 18.92 -8.45 15.83
C PRO A 178 17.65 -9.18 15.34
N LEU A 179 16.67 -9.39 16.23
CA LEU A 179 15.38 -9.98 15.84
C LEU A 179 14.59 -9.11 14.88
N ALA A 180 14.69 -7.78 14.98
CA ALA A 180 14.05 -6.85 14.03
C ALA A 180 14.61 -7.06 12.61
N LEU A 181 15.94 -7.22 12.50
CA LEU A 181 16.59 -7.50 11.23
C LEU A 181 16.15 -8.84 10.65
N VAL A 182 16.13 -9.90 11.47
CA VAL A 182 15.68 -11.24 11.05
C VAL A 182 14.22 -11.21 10.57
N ALA A 183 13.36 -10.47 11.28
CA ALA A 183 11.95 -10.33 10.91
C ALA A 183 11.75 -9.58 9.58
N ALA A 184 12.67 -8.69 9.20
CA ALA A 184 12.62 -7.95 7.94
C ALA A 184 13.15 -8.77 6.73
N VAL A 185 13.92 -9.83 6.93
CA VAL A 185 14.50 -10.62 5.82
C VAL A 185 13.45 -11.16 4.84
N PRO A 186 12.31 -11.75 5.27
CA PRO A 186 11.35 -12.30 4.32
C PRO A 186 10.67 -11.23 3.46
N ILE A 187 10.39 -10.04 4.02
CA ILE A 187 9.78 -8.94 3.25
C ILE A 187 10.79 -8.33 2.28
N PHE A 188 12.05 -8.17 2.69
CA PHE A 188 13.14 -7.76 1.80
C PHE A 188 13.32 -8.75 0.64
N ALA A 189 13.34 -10.05 0.94
CA ALA A 189 13.43 -11.09 -0.08
C ALA A 189 12.23 -11.06 -1.04
N TRP A 190 11.02 -10.77 -0.54
CA TRP A 190 9.83 -10.58 -1.36
C TRP A 190 9.97 -9.40 -2.33
N GLU A 191 10.35 -8.22 -1.85
CA GLU A 191 10.45 -7.01 -2.68
C GLU A 191 11.52 -7.14 -3.76
N ILE A 192 12.71 -7.63 -3.41
CA ILE A 192 13.79 -7.85 -4.37
C ILE A 192 13.39 -8.91 -5.41
N SER A 193 12.76 -10.00 -4.98
CA SER A 193 12.30 -11.05 -5.91
C SER A 193 11.23 -10.55 -6.87
N LEU A 194 10.31 -9.71 -6.37
CA LEU A 194 9.28 -9.07 -7.19
C LEU A 194 9.92 -8.10 -8.18
N ALA A 195 10.80 -7.21 -7.72
CA ALA A 195 11.50 -6.22 -8.54
C ALA A 195 12.27 -6.88 -9.70
N VAL A 196 13.12 -7.87 -9.38
CA VAL A 196 13.87 -8.65 -10.38
C VAL A 196 12.93 -9.28 -11.40
N THR A 197 11.84 -9.90 -10.94
CA THR A 197 10.89 -10.58 -11.82
C THR A 197 10.20 -9.59 -12.76
N LEU A 198 9.76 -8.44 -12.26
CA LEU A 198 9.08 -7.42 -13.05
C LEU A 198 10.00 -6.77 -14.09
N VAL A 199 11.26 -6.51 -13.75
CA VAL A 199 12.27 -5.97 -14.68
C VAL A 199 12.64 -6.99 -15.76
N ALA A 200 13.04 -8.19 -15.35
CA ALA A 200 13.59 -9.19 -16.27
C ALA A 200 12.50 -9.84 -17.15
N ARG A 201 11.37 -10.20 -16.55
CA ARG A 201 10.33 -11.03 -17.19
C ARG A 201 9.03 -10.28 -17.41
N GLY A 202 8.69 -9.36 -16.51
CA GLY A 202 7.37 -8.72 -16.47
C GLY A 202 6.29 -9.65 -15.90
N PHE A 203 5.03 -9.35 -16.20
CA PHE A 203 3.90 -10.16 -15.74
C PHE A 203 3.69 -11.40 -16.60
N ARG A 204 3.30 -12.50 -15.96
CA ARG A 204 2.85 -13.72 -16.63
C ARG A 204 1.49 -13.49 -17.29
N PRO A 205 1.18 -14.19 -18.41
CA PRO A 205 -0.16 -14.23 -18.96
C PRO A 205 -1.14 -14.75 -17.91
N LEU A 206 -2.31 -14.12 -17.82
CA LEU A 206 -3.38 -14.60 -16.95
C LEU A 206 -3.92 -15.93 -17.50
N PRO A 207 -4.18 -16.94 -16.65
CA PRO A 207 -4.96 -18.09 -17.06
C PRO A 207 -6.36 -17.63 -17.53
N ALA A 208 -6.90 -18.25 -18.58
CA ALA A 208 -8.23 -17.90 -19.12
C ALA A 208 -9.36 -17.99 -18.07
N SER A 209 -9.17 -18.76 -17.00
CA SER A 209 -10.12 -18.90 -15.89
C SER A 209 -10.13 -17.72 -14.90
N ALA A 210 -9.20 -16.77 -14.99
CA ALA A 210 -9.15 -15.59 -14.10
C ALA A 210 -10.08 -14.44 -14.56
N GLU A 211 -10.79 -14.62 -15.69
CA GLU A 211 -11.80 -13.67 -16.19
C GLU A 211 -13.13 -13.74 -15.39
N PHE A 212 -13.27 -14.74 -14.50
CA PHE A 212 -14.46 -14.94 -13.68
C PHE A 212 -14.29 -14.37 -12.27
N ASP A 213 -14.77 -13.14 -12.11
CA ASP A 213 -15.45 -12.63 -10.90
C ASP A 213 -16.22 -11.32 -11.21
N VAL A 214 -15.96 -10.66 -12.34
CA VAL A 214 -16.72 -9.46 -12.78
C VAL A 214 -18.04 -9.82 -13.50
N VAL A 215 -18.15 -11.01 -14.08
CA VAL A 215 -19.35 -11.45 -14.80
C VAL A 215 -20.41 -12.02 -13.83
N GLY A 216 -19.99 -12.71 -12.77
CA GLY A 216 -20.90 -13.21 -11.74
C GLY A 216 -21.59 -12.09 -10.96
N ASP A 217 -20.83 -11.05 -10.59
CA ASP A 217 -21.34 -9.90 -9.85
C ASP A 217 -22.25 -9.01 -10.72
N ARG A 218 -21.96 -8.88 -12.02
CA ARG A 218 -22.86 -8.20 -12.97
C ARG A 218 -24.16 -8.94 -13.19
N GLY A 219 -24.13 -10.28 -13.30
CA GLY A 219 -25.32 -11.11 -13.46
C GLY A 219 -26.24 -11.06 -12.23
N ALA A 220 -25.65 -11.10 -11.04
CA ALA A 220 -26.38 -10.92 -9.79
C ALA A 220 -26.98 -9.51 -9.66
N LEU A 221 -26.25 -8.48 -10.08
CA LEU A 221 -26.73 -7.09 -10.04
C LEU A 221 -27.82 -6.82 -11.10
N THR A 222 -27.75 -7.44 -12.29
CA THR A 222 -28.82 -7.33 -13.30
C THR A 222 -30.07 -8.07 -12.85
N ALA A 223 -29.92 -9.28 -12.30
CA ALA A 223 -31.05 -10.01 -11.73
C ALA A 223 -31.74 -9.24 -10.59
N ALA A 224 -30.96 -8.61 -9.69
CA ALA A 224 -31.51 -7.81 -8.61
C ALA A 224 -32.18 -6.52 -9.10
N VAL A 225 -31.67 -5.87 -10.15
CA VAL A 225 -32.28 -4.67 -10.74
C VAL A 225 -33.57 -5.02 -11.48
N ASP A 226 -33.61 -6.15 -12.20
CA ASP A 226 -34.82 -6.65 -12.86
C ASP A 226 -35.90 -7.05 -11.85
N GLU A 227 -35.51 -7.64 -10.71
CA GLU A 227 -36.42 -8.01 -9.63
C GLU A 227 -37.02 -6.77 -8.93
N VAL A 228 -36.22 -5.72 -8.70
CA VAL A 228 -36.70 -4.44 -8.18
C VAL A 228 -37.62 -3.73 -9.19
N GLY A 229 -37.29 -3.75 -10.49
CA GLY A 229 -38.15 -3.19 -11.54
C GLY A 229 -39.49 -3.91 -11.68
N ALA A 230 -39.52 -5.22 -11.46
CA ALA A 230 -40.76 -6.00 -11.44
C ALA A 230 -41.66 -5.64 -10.24
N ILE A 231 -41.07 -5.39 -9.06
CA ILE A 231 -41.80 -4.97 -7.85
C ILE A 231 -42.42 -3.57 -8.05
N ASP A 232 -41.69 -2.62 -8.65
CA ASP A 232 -42.22 -1.28 -8.94
C ASP A 232 -43.34 -1.31 -9.99
N GLY A 233 -43.23 -2.18 -11.00
CA GLY A 233 -44.27 -2.38 -12.01
C GLY A 233 -45.56 -2.96 -11.43
N ASP A 234 -45.44 -3.93 -10.52
CA ASP A 234 -46.57 -4.57 -9.85
C ASP A 234 -47.26 -3.59 -8.87
N LEU A 235 -46.46 -2.77 -8.16
CA LEU A 235 -46.98 -1.72 -7.28
C LEU A 235 -47.72 -0.63 -8.06
N ALA A 236 -47.22 -0.23 -9.23
CA ALA A 236 -47.91 0.71 -10.11
C ALA A 236 -49.24 0.15 -10.65
N GLY A 237 -49.28 -1.13 -11.00
CA GLY A 237 -50.51 -1.83 -11.41
C GLY A 237 -51.56 -1.88 -10.30
N VAL A 238 -51.14 -2.20 -9.06
CA VAL A 238 -52.03 -2.25 -7.89
C VAL A 238 -52.55 -0.86 -7.50
N LEU A 239 -51.73 0.18 -7.63
CA LEU A 239 -52.14 1.56 -7.35
C LEU A 239 -53.08 2.13 -8.43
N ALA A 240 -52.91 1.74 -9.70
CA ALA A 240 -53.84 2.10 -10.77
C ALA A 240 -55.23 1.48 -10.56
N GLN A 241 -55.29 0.17 -10.24
CA GLN A 241 -56.56 -0.51 -9.93
C GLN A 241 -57.28 0.10 -8.71
N ARG A 242 -56.54 0.47 -7.66
CA ARG A 242 -57.13 1.14 -6.49
C ARG A 242 -57.58 2.58 -6.76
N GLY A 243 -57.01 3.25 -7.77
CA GLY A 243 -57.44 4.56 -8.23
C GLY A 243 -58.76 4.51 -8.99
N GLU A 244 -58.92 3.52 -9.87
CA GLU A 244 -60.14 3.31 -10.67
C GLU A 244 -61.33 2.90 -9.78
N ASP A 245 -61.11 2.02 -8.80
CA ASP A 245 -62.16 1.59 -7.85
C ASP A 245 -62.68 2.76 -6.97
N ARG A 246 -61.84 3.76 -6.67
CA ARG A 246 -62.27 4.94 -5.88
C ARG A 246 -63.05 5.96 -6.68
N VAL A 247 -62.83 6.04 -8.00
CA VAL A 247 -63.58 6.96 -8.89
C VAL A 247 -64.98 6.39 -9.19
N GLY A 248 -65.12 5.07 -9.28
CA GLY A 248 -66.43 4.41 -9.46
C GLY A 248 -67.39 4.63 -8.29
N VAL A 249 -66.89 4.67 -7.04
CA VAL A 249 -67.72 4.81 -5.83
C VAL A 249 -68.23 6.23 -5.57
N VAL A 250 -67.60 7.27 -6.16
CA VAL A 250 -68.02 8.67 -6.00
C VAL A 250 -69.03 9.11 -7.06
N ALA A 251 -69.12 8.40 -8.20
CA ALA A 251 -70.08 8.71 -9.27
C ALA A 251 -71.50 8.17 -9.01
N GLU A 252 -71.72 7.40 -7.94
CA GLU A 252 -73.00 6.74 -7.62
C GLU A 252 -73.69 7.29 -6.35
N ARG A 253 -73.38 8.53 -5.93
CA ARG A 253 -74.10 9.24 -4.86
C ARG A 253 -74.63 10.59 -5.28
#